data_AF-A0A963J8G2-F1
#
_entry.id   AF-A0A963J8G2-F1
#
_cell.length_a   1.000
_cell.length_b   1.000
_cell.length_c   1.000
_cell.angle_alpha   90.00
_cell.angle_beta   90.00
_cell.angle_gamma   90.00
#
_symmetry.space_group_name_H-M   'P 1'
#
loop_
_entity.id
_entity.type
_entity.pdbx_description
1 polymer ?
#
loop_
_entity_poly.entity_id
_entity_poly.type
_entity_poly.pdbx_seq_one_letter_code
_entity_poly.pdbx_strand_id
1 'polypeptide(L)'
;MALSVWLDAAVAGVFGLLIGSFLNVVIYRLPRILELQWEREVADYAAASAMAREPEGSAAASTDASTAPFNLLVPRSRCQACGHQLRWYENIPVLSYLALRGKCASCGARISMRYPLVELLTGALFFYCAARFGLTASAAAWALFCSMLVAMAFIDWDTTLLPDNLTLPLLWAGLLASAAGLIEVSLAESVVGAAGGYLSLWLVYWAFKLSTGKEGMGY
;
A
#
# COMPACT_ATOMS: atom_id res chain seq x y z
N MET A 1 28.97 -1.36 22.43
CA MET A 1 28.57 -0.38 21.40
C MET A 1 28.22 -1.06 20.08
N ALA A 2 29.08 -1.92 19.51
CA ALA A 2 28.72 -2.65 18.28
C ALA A 2 27.56 -3.66 18.47
N LEU A 3 27.58 -4.43 19.57
CA LEU A 3 26.53 -5.44 19.83
C LEU A 3 25.13 -4.84 20.01
N SER A 4 25.03 -3.64 20.61
CA SER A 4 23.75 -2.94 20.78
C SER A 4 23.16 -2.48 19.45
N VAL A 5 23.99 -1.98 18.52
CA VAL A 5 23.52 -1.56 17.18
C VAL A 5 22.93 -2.73 16.40
N TRP A 6 23.59 -3.90 16.42
CA TRP A 6 23.08 -5.07 15.72
C TRP A 6 21.83 -5.66 16.37
N LEU A 7 21.71 -5.58 17.70
CA LEU A 7 20.50 -5.99 18.40
C LEU A 7 19.32 -5.08 18.03
N ASP A 8 19.53 -3.77 18.08
CA ASP A 8 18.55 -2.75 17.69
C ASP A 8 18.08 -2.94 16.24
N ALA A 9 19.02 -3.18 15.32
CA ALA A 9 18.72 -3.48 13.93
C ALA A 9 17.93 -4.78 13.77
N ALA A 10 18.27 -5.83 14.53
CA ALA A 10 17.53 -7.09 14.50
C ALA A 10 16.10 -6.93 15.01
N VAL A 11 15.90 -6.19 16.10
CA VAL A 11 14.56 -5.87 16.64
C VAL A 11 13.74 -5.09 15.61
N ALA A 12 14.33 -4.06 15.00
CA ALA A 12 13.68 -3.30 13.93
C ALA A 12 13.35 -4.18 12.71
N GLY A 13 14.25 -5.09 12.33
CA GLY A 13 14.03 -6.02 11.24
C GLY A 13 12.86 -6.98 11.51
N VAL A 14 12.76 -7.53 12.72
CA VAL A 14 11.62 -8.38 13.12
C VAL A 14 10.31 -7.58 13.10
N PHE A 15 10.34 -6.33 13.58
CA PHE A 15 9.19 -5.44 13.47
C PHE A 15 8.82 -5.15 12.00
N GLY A 16 9.82 -4.94 11.14
CA GLY A 16 9.64 -4.76 9.71
C GLY A 16 9.01 -5.97 9.01
N LEU A 17 9.24 -7.20 9.49
CA LEU A 17 8.53 -8.38 8.98
C LEU A 17 7.02 -8.30 9.27
N LEU A 18 6.64 -7.83 10.47
CA LEU A 18 5.22 -7.64 10.84
C LEU A 18 4.58 -6.55 9.96
N ILE A 19 5.29 -5.43 9.76
CA ILE A 19 4.84 -4.37 8.85
C ILE A 19 4.70 -4.90 7.43
N GLY A 20 5.68 -5.65 6.92
CA GLY A 20 5.61 -6.26 5.58
C GLY A 20 4.42 -7.22 5.41
N SER A 21 4.05 -7.94 6.47
CA SER A 21 2.86 -8.81 6.43
C SER A 21 1.57 -7.99 6.34
N PHE A 22 1.51 -6.84 7.03
CA PHE A 22 0.43 -5.88 6.83
C PHE A 22 0.46 -5.25 5.43
N LEU A 23 1.64 -4.95 4.87
CA LEU A 23 1.75 -4.42 3.51
C LEU A 23 1.16 -5.38 2.47
N ASN A 24 1.28 -6.70 2.62
CA ASN A 24 0.59 -7.66 1.75
C ASN A 24 -0.93 -7.44 1.74
N VAL A 25 -1.52 -7.04 2.86
CA VAL A 25 -2.96 -6.69 2.95
C VAL A 25 -3.23 -5.38 2.21
N VAL A 26 -2.40 -4.35 2.40
CA VAL A 26 -2.54 -3.05 1.73
C VAL A 26 -2.42 -3.22 0.21
N ILE A 27 -1.38 -3.90 -0.25
CA ILE A 27 -1.09 -4.15 -1.67
C ILE A 27 -2.30 -4.81 -2.36
N TYR A 28 -2.89 -5.83 -1.74
CA TYR A 28 -4.02 -6.52 -2.33
C TYR A 28 -5.35 -5.76 -2.20
N ARG A 29 -5.61 -5.13 -1.04
CA ARG A 29 -6.95 -4.59 -0.74
C ARG A 29 -7.13 -3.16 -1.15
N LEU A 30 -6.11 -2.31 -1.09
CA LEU A 30 -6.27 -0.88 -1.35
C LEU A 30 -6.79 -0.61 -2.77
N PRO A 31 -6.23 -1.20 -3.85
CA PRO A 31 -6.75 -0.96 -5.20
C PRO A 31 -8.21 -1.41 -5.34
N ARG A 32 -8.52 -2.59 -4.78
CA ARG A 32 -9.88 -3.13 -4.79
C ARG A 32 -10.88 -2.27 -3.99
N ILE A 33 -10.44 -1.66 -2.89
CA ILE A 33 -11.28 -0.72 -2.12
C ILE A 33 -11.61 0.49 -3.00
N LEU A 34 -10.62 1.04 -3.71
CA LEU A 34 -10.83 2.19 -4.60
C LEU A 34 -11.77 1.84 -5.76
N GLU A 35 -11.61 0.67 -6.39
CA GLU A 35 -12.52 0.19 -7.43
C GLU A 35 -13.96 0.05 -6.92
N LEU A 36 -14.15 -0.58 -5.75
CA LEU A 36 -15.48 -0.72 -5.13
C LEU A 36 -16.09 0.63 -4.74
N GLN A 37 -15.26 1.61 -4.35
CA GLN A 37 -15.73 2.97 -4.07
C GLN A 37 -16.21 3.65 -5.36
N TRP A 38 -15.43 3.56 -6.43
CA TRP A 38 -15.80 4.08 -7.74
C TRP A 38 -17.12 3.48 -8.26
N GLU A 39 -17.29 2.16 -8.17
CA GLU A 39 -18.52 1.47 -8.58
C GLU A 39 -19.75 1.98 -7.82
N ARG A 40 -19.61 2.28 -6.53
CA ARG A 40 -20.68 2.86 -5.71
C ARG A 40 -21.00 4.29 -6.14
N GLU A 41 -19.99 5.13 -6.35
CA GLU A 41 -20.18 6.50 -6.81
C GLU A 41 -20.89 6.57 -8.17
N VAL A 42 -20.55 5.67 -9.09
CA VAL A 42 -21.24 5.54 -10.39
C VAL A 42 -22.70 5.13 -10.20
N ALA A 43 -22.98 4.15 -9.33
CA ALA A 43 -24.35 3.71 -9.04
C ALA A 43 -25.18 4.84 -8.40
N ASP A 44 -24.60 5.57 -7.44
CA ASP A 44 -25.23 6.70 -6.77
C ASP A 44 -25.52 7.83 -7.77
N TYR A 45 -24.58 8.14 -8.67
CA TYR A 45 -24.80 9.14 -9.72
C TYR A 45 -25.89 8.73 -10.71
N ALA A 46 -25.93 7.45 -11.11
CA ALA A 46 -26.97 6.92 -11.99
C ALA A 46 -28.35 6.99 -11.33
N ALA A 47 -28.45 6.63 -10.04
CA ALA A 47 -29.68 6.73 -9.27
C ALA A 47 -30.15 8.18 -9.13
N ALA A 48 -29.25 9.11 -8.75
CA ALA A 48 -29.56 10.53 -8.65
C ALA A 48 -30.03 11.12 -10.00
N SER A 49 -29.38 10.71 -11.09
CA SER A 49 -29.75 11.15 -12.46
C SER A 49 -31.09 10.57 -12.93
N ALA A 50 -31.44 9.36 -12.50
CA ALA A 50 -32.75 8.76 -12.78
C ALA A 50 -33.87 9.46 -11.99
N MET A 51 -33.64 9.73 -10.69
CA MET A 51 -34.58 10.49 -9.86
C MET A 51 -34.82 11.91 -10.39
N ALA A 52 -33.81 12.55 -10.98
CA ALA A 52 -33.95 13.87 -11.61
C ALA A 52 -34.71 13.85 -12.95
N ARG A 53 -34.88 12.68 -13.58
CA ARG A 53 -35.60 12.51 -14.85
C ARG A 53 -37.02 11.98 -14.69
N GLU A 54 -37.36 11.37 -13.56
CA GLU A 54 -38.72 10.90 -13.29
C GLU A 54 -39.62 12.04 -12.79
N PRO A 55 -40.82 12.22 -13.38
CA PRO A 55 -41.81 13.12 -12.81
C PRO A 55 -42.30 12.56 -11.47
N GLU A 56 -42.60 13.47 -10.53
CA GLU A 56 -43.08 13.17 -9.17
C GLU A 56 -44.11 12.02 -9.15
N GLY A 57 -43.71 10.80 -8.74
CA GLY A 57 -44.69 9.73 -8.54
C GLY A 57 -44.23 8.26 -8.58
N SER A 58 -43.01 7.92 -8.98
CA SER A 58 -42.57 6.52 -9.03
C SER A 58 -41.52 6.22 -7.96
N ALA A 59 -41.97 5.74 -6.80
CA ALA A 59 -41.09 5.23 -5.76
C ALA A 59 -40.53 3.85 -6.18
N ALA A 60 -39.42 3.85 -6.93
CA ALA A 60 -38.67 2.64 -7.22
C ALA A 60 -37.54 2.45 -6.19
N ALA A 61 -37.80 1.51 -5.28
CA ALA A 61 -36.93 0.89 -4.28
C ALA A 61 -35.41 1.17 -4.38
N SER A 62 -34.90 1.86 -3.37
CA SER A 62 -33.49 1.84 -2.99
C SER A 62 -33.09 0.40 -2.65
N THR A 63 -32.42 -0.26 -3.58
CA THR A 63 -31.82 -1.56 -3.29
C THR A 63 -30.52 -1.27 -2.54
N ASP A 64 -30.61 -1.12 -1.22
CA ASP A 64 -29.47 -1.24 -0.32
C ASP A 64 -28.91 -2.67 -0.47
N ALA A 65 -28.15 -2.90 -1.53
CA ALA A 65 -27.34 -4.09 -1.68
C ALA A 65 -26.22 -3.97 -0.63
N SER A 66 -26.55 -4.40 0.59
CA SER A 66 -25.68 -4.57 1.74
C SER A 66 -24.43 -5.34 1.34
N THR A 67 -23.44 -4.62 0.83
CA THR A 67 -22.14 -5.16 0.49
C THR A 67 -21.42 -5.30 1.81
N ALA A 68 -21.16 -6.55 2.23
CA ALA A 68 -20.44 -6.81 3.48
C ALA A 68 -19.19 -5.91 3.59
N PRO A 69 -18.89 -5.38 4.79
CA PRO A 69 -17.83 -4.39 4.96
C PRO A 69 -16.49 -4.93 4.44
N PHE A 70 -15.89 -4.19 3.50
CA PHE A 70 -14.60 -4.50 2.89
C PHE A 70 -13.66 -3.32 3.07
N ASN A 71 -12.68 -3.46 3.96
CA ASN A 71 -11.65 -2.48 4.25
C ASN A 71 -10.31 -3.18 4.60
N LEU A 72 -9.31 -2.41 5.05
CA LEU A 72 -8.01 -2.96 5.40
C LEU A 72 -8.05 -3.93 6.59
N LEU A 73 -9.00 -3.76 7.52
CA LEU A 73 -9.14 -4.57 8.74
C LEU A 73 -10.10 -5.76 8.55
N VAL A 74 -11.15 -5.59 7.74
CA VAL A 74 -12.26 -6.52 7.58
C VAL A 74 -12.46 -6.86 6.10
N PRO A 75 -12.63 -8.14 5.71
CA PRO A 75 -12.67 -9.33 6.55
C PRO A 75 -11.27 -9.77 7.03
N ARG A 76 -11.21 -10.76 7.94
CA ARG A 76 -9.93 -11.38 8.33
C ARG A 76 -9.27 -12.09 7.15
N SER A 77 -7.94 -12.24 7.19
CA SER A 77 -7.16 -12.96 6.18
C SER A 77 -7.72 -14.37 5.96
N ARG A 78 -7.89 -14.74 4.68
CA ARG A 78 -8.48 -16.01 4.27
C ARG A 78 -7.76 -16.59 3.06
N CYS A 79 -7.81 -17.91 2.91
CA CYS A 79 -7.34 -18.57 1.71
C CYS A 79 -8.26 -18.22 0.53
N GLN A 80 -7.68 -17.82 -0.61
CA GLN A 80 -8.44 -17.49 -1.81
C GLN A 80 -9.05 -18.72 -2.52
N ALA A 81 -8.51 -19.92 -2.28
CA ALA A 81 -8.99 -21.15 -2.91
C ALA A 81 -10.16 -21.80 -2.17
N CYS A 82 -10.11 -21.85 -0.83
CA CYS A 82 -11.12 -22.55 -0.02
C CYS A 82 -11.88 -21.66 0.96
N GLY A 83 -11.52 -20.38 1.10
CA GLY A 83 -12.14 -19.46 2.05
C GLY A 83 -11.78 -19.70 3.52
N HIS A 84 -10.90 -20.66 3.84
CA HIS A 84 -10.42 -20.92 5.20
C HIS A 84 -9.90 -19.62 5.82
N GLN A 85 -10.43 -19.26 6.99
CA GLN A 85 -10.00 -18.09 7.73
C GLN A 85 -8.68 -18.40 8.46
N LEU A 86 -7.62 -17.67 8.12
CA LEU A 86 -6.30 -17.91 8.70
C LEU A 86 -6.30 -17.61 10.20
N ARG A 87 -5.74 -18.54 10.96
CA ARG A 87 -5.45 -18.37 12.39
C ARG A 87 -4.29 -17.39 12.57
N TRP A 88 -4.16 -16.83 13.77
CA TRP A 88 -3.13 -15.82 14.04
C TRP A 88 -1.70 -16.32 13.75
N TYR A 89 -1.41 -17.59 14.05
CA TYR A 89 -0.09 -18.18 13.79
C TYR A 89 0.16 -18.51 12.32
N GLU A 90 -0.89 -18.65 11.50
CA GLU A 90 -0.78 -18.81 10.04
C GLU A 90 -0.40 -17.47 9.36
N ASN A 91 -0.51 -16.35 10.08
CA ASN A 91 -0.10 -15.02 9.65
C ASN A 91 1.25 -14.57 10.26
N ILE A 92 2.01 -15.44 10.93
CA ILE A 92 3.34 -15.07 11.42
C ILE A 92 4.27 -14.92 10.21
N PRO A 93 4.84 -13.71 9.97
CA PRO A 93 5.59 -13.44 8.76
C PRO A 93 6.73 -14.44 8.55
N VAL A 94 6.90 -14.91 7.32
CA VAL A 94 7.92 -15.86 6.84
C VAL A 94 7.85 -17.26 7.51
N LEU A 95 7.76 -17.32 8.83
CA LEU A 95 7.74 -18.54 9.63
C LEU A 95 6.50 -19.39 9.33
N SER A 96 5.32 -18.77 9.18
CA SER A 96 4.11 -19.54 8.83
C SER A 96 4.23 -20.15 7.43
N TYR A 97 4.81 -19.41 6.48
CA TYR A 97 5.04 -19.89 5.12
C TYR A 97 5.98 -21.11 5.11
N LEU A 98 7.09 -21.04 5.84
CA LEU A 98 8.06 -22.13 5.95
C LEU A 98 7.45 -23.36 6.65
N ALA A 99 6.75 -23.15 7.78
CA ALA A 99 6.10 -24.23 8.53
C ALA A 99 5.03 -24.95 7.69
N LEU A 100 4.26 -24.19 6.91
CA LEU A 100 3.24 -24.71 6.01
C LEU A 100 3.79 -25.19 4.65
N ARG A 101 5.11 -25.07 4.43
CA ARG A 101 5.80 -25.40 3.17
C ARG A 101 5.16 -24.73 1.95
N GLY A 102 4.73 -23.47 2.12
CA GLY A 102 4.08 -22.68 1.08
C GLY A 102 2.71 -23.21 0.63
N LYS A 103 1.97 -23.90 1.51
CA LYS A 103 0.63 -24.45 1.20
C LYS A 103 -0.40 -24.04 2.25
N CYS A 104 -1.67 -23.94 1.87
CA CYS A 104 -2.75 -23.73 2.82
C CYS A 104 -2.90 -24.95 3.75
N ALA A 105 -3.05 -24.74 5.05
CA ALA A 105 -3.25 -25.81 6.04
C ALA A 105 -4.53 -26.63 5.84
N SER A 106 -5.56 -26.04 5.21
CA SER A 106 -6.86 -26.67 5.00
C SER A 106 -6.94 -27.40 3.65
N CYS A 107 -6.70 -26.69 2.53
CA CYS A 107 -6.88 -27.26 1.19
C CYS A 107 -5.59 -27.64 0.45
N GLY A 108 -4.41 -27.34 1.01
CA GLY A 108 -3.12 -27.63 0.36
C GLY A 108 -2.79 -26.76 -0.86
N ALA A 109 -3.63 -25.78 -1.22
CA ALA A 109 -3.37 -24.84 -2.30
C ALA A 109 -2.06 -24.07 -2.06
N ARG A 110 -1.30 -23.81 -3.13
CA ARG A 110 0.00 -23.13 -3.04
C ARG A 110 -0.16 -21.66 -2.68
N ILE A 111 0.63 -21.18 -1.73
CA ILE A 111 0.76 -19.78 -1.36
C ILE A 111 1.92 -19.19 -2.16
N SER A 112 1.68 -18.04 -2.81
CA SER A 112 2.70 -17.37 -3.64
C SER A 112 3.95 -16.99 -2.83
N MET A 113 5.14 -17.12 -3.44
CA MET A 113 6.41 -16.66 -2.86
C MET A 113 6.49 -15.14 -2.72
N ARG A 114 5.57 -14.41 -3.34
CA ARG A 114 5.47 -12.96 -3.21
C ARG A 114 5.22 -12.51 -1.77
N TYR A 115 4.37 -13.23 -1.03
CA TYR A 115 4.05 -12.88 0.36
C TYR A 115 5.29 -12.83 1.27
N PRO A 116 6.09 -13.93 1.39
CA PRO A 116 7.30 -13.89 2.19
C PRO A 116 8.37 -12.96 1.60
N LEU A 117 8.38 -12.71 0.29
CA LEU A 117 9.32 -11.76 -0.33
C LEU A 117 9.06 -10.32 0.13
N VAL A 118 7.80 -9.87 0.14
CA VAL A 118 7.41 -8.53 0.64
C VAL A 118 7.77 -8.38 2.11
N GLU A 119 7.52 -9.43 2.91
CA GLU A 119 7.87 -9.47 4.33
C GLU A 119 9.38 -9.32 4.53
N LEU A 120 10.18 -10.16 3.87
CA LEU A 120 11.64 -10.15 3.97
C LEU A 120 12.25 -8.84 3.46
N LEU A 121 11.76 -8.30 2.34
CA LEU A 121 12.23 -7.03 1.81
C LEU A 121 11.97 -5.89 2.82
N THR A 122 10.77 -5.84 3.39
CA THR A 122 10.41 -4.82 4.39
C THR A 122 11.23 -4.99 5.68
N GLY A 123 11.39 -6.22 6.18
CA GLY A 123 12.26 -6.53 7.31
C GLY A 123 13.72 -6.12 7.07
N ALA A 124 14.26 -6.39 5.88
CA ALA A 124 15.61 -6.00 5.51
C ALA A 124 15.79 -4.47 5.45
N LEU A 125 14.81 -3.74 4.93
CA LEU A 125 14.84 -2.28 4.88
C LEU A 125 14.77 -1.67 6.29
N PHE A 126 13.92 -2.20 7.17
CA PHE A 126 13.87 -1.75 8.57
C PHE A 126 15.17 -2.03 9.32
N PHE A 127 15.74 -3.23 9.13
CA PHE A 127 17.06 -3.58 9.67
C PHE A 127 18.12 -2.58 9.18
N TYR A 128 18.13 -2.27 7.88
CA TYR A 128 19.08 -1.32 7.30
C TYR A 128 18.93 0.10 7.88
N CYS A 129 17.70 0.60 7.99
CA CYS A 129 17.41 1.90 8.59
C CYS A 129 17.91 1.99 10.04
N ALA A 130 17.61 0.98 10.87
CA ALA A 130 18.04 0.95 12.26
C ALA A 130 19.56 0.72 12.40
N ALA A 131 20.18 -0.08 11.52
CA ALA A 131 21.63 -0.24 11.51
C ALA A 131 22.35 1.07 11.15
N ARG A 132 21.74 1.92 10.30
CA ARG A 132 22.33 3.19 9.86
C ARG A 132 22.10 4.33 10.85
N PHE A 133 20.88 4.44 11.39
CA PHE A 133 20.44 5.59 12.16
C PHE A 133 20.14 5.27 13.64
N GLY A 134 20.28 4.01 14.07
CA GLY A 134 19.86 3.53 15.39
C GLY A 134 18.35 3.46 15.54
N LEU A 135 17.83 3.16 16.74
CA LEU A 135 16.40 3.29 17.05
C LEU A 135 16.04 4.76 17.32
N THR A 136 16.05 5.56 16.26
CA THR A 136 15.77 7.00 16.29
C THR A 136 14.54 7.35 15.48
N ALA A 137 14.02 8.57 15.66
CA ALA A 137 12.92 9.09 14.84
C ALA A 137 13.31 9.16 13.35
N SER A 138 14.57 9.45 13.04
CA SER A 138 15.11 9.43 11.68
C SER A 138 15.01 8.04 11.06
N ALA A 139 15.37 6.98 11.81
CA ALA A 139 15.23 5.60 11.35
C ALA A 139 13.76 5.24 11.07
N ALA A 140 12.85 5.67 11.94
CA ALA A 140 11.41 5.45 11.75
C ALA A 140 10.87 6.18 10.51
N ALA A 141 11.31 7.42 10.25
CA ALA A 141 10.92 8.18 9.06
C ALA A 141 11.38 7.48 7.76
N TRP A 142 12.63 7.02 7.72
CA TRP A 142 13.14 6.26 6.57
C TRP A 142 12.49 4.88 6.42
N ALA A 143 12.22 4.18 7.51
CA ALA A 143 11.52 2.90 7.49
C ALA A 143 10.08 3.05 6.97
N LEU A 144 9.38 4.12 7.38
CA LEU A 144 8.06 4.47 6.85
C LEU A 144 8.15 4.74 5.34
N PHE A 145 9.09 5.57 4.90
CA PHE A 145 9.33 5.85 3.48
C PHE A 145 9.56 4.57 2.68
N CYS A 146 10.46 3.71 3.13
CA CYS A 146 10.73 2.41 2.52
C CYS A 146 9.47 1.53 2.46
N SER A 147 8.70 1.45 3.54
CA SER A 147 7.48 0.62 3.59
C SER A 147 6.42 1.10 2.59
N MET A 148 6.24 2.41 2.45
CA MET A 148 5.30 3.00 1.49
C MET A 148 5.76 2.78 0.05
N LEU A 149 7.07 2.91 -0.23
CA LEU A 149 7.62 2.59 -1.54
C LEU A 149 7.43 1.11 -1.91
N VAL A 150 7.64 0.19 -0.97
CA VAL A 150 7.38 -1.24 -1.20
C VAL A 150 5.91 -1.45 -1.55
N ALA A 151 4.99 -0.88 -0.76
CA ALA A 151 3.55 -1.01 -1.03
C ALA A 151 3.18 -0.46 -2.42
N MET A 152 3.61 0.77 -2.73
CA MET A 152 3.32 1.42 -4.00
C MET A 152 3.93 0.69 -5.20
N ALA A 153 5.18 0.22 -5.11
CA ALA A 153 5.83 -0.51 -6.19
C ALA A 153 5.09 -1.82 -6.53
N PHE A 154 4.62 -2.54 -5.51
CA PHE A 154 3.86 -3.78 -5.71
C PHE A 154 2.41 -3.56 -6.15
N ILE A 155 1.79 -2.44 -5.75
CA ILE A 155 0.47 -2.05 -6.27
C ILE A 155 0.60 -1.67 -7.75
N ASP A 156 1.56 -0.80 -8.09
CA ASP A 156 1.82 -0.38 -9.46
C ASP A 156 2.14 -1.57 -10.37
N TRP A 157 2.93 -2.54 -9.89
CA TRP A 157 3.19 -3.77 -10.63
C TRP A 157 1.93 -4.60 -10.96
N ASP A 158 0.94 -4.60 -10.07
CA ASP A 158 -0.29 -5.39 -10.25
C ASP A 158 -1.35 -4.67 -11.06
N THR A 159 -1.52 -3.38 -10.82
CA THR A 159 -2.68 -2.63 -11.32
C THR A 159 -2.28 -1.41 -12.16
N THR A 160 -0.99 -1.10 -12.29
CA THR A 160 -0.49 0.12 -12.95
C THR A 160 -1.13 1.40 -12.40
N LEU A 161 -1.55 1.34 -11.13
CA LEU A 161 -2.24 2.41 -10.42
C LEU A 161 -1.36 2.84 -9.25
N LEU A 162 -1.18 4.15 -9.10
CA LEU A 162 -0.43 4.72 -7.98
C LEU A 162 -1.41 5.49 -7.07
N PRO A 163 -1.82 4.92 -5.92
CA PRO A 163 -2.87 5.52 -5.11
C PRO A 163 -2.42 6.84 -4.46
N ASP A 164 -3.19 7.91 -4.69
CA ASP A 164 -2.97 9.21 -4.02
C ASP A 164 -3.06 9.12 -2.49
N ASN A 165 -3.85 8.16 -2.00
CA ASN A 165 -3.96 7.83 -0.58
C ASN A 165 -2.64 7.33 0.04
N LEU A 166 -1.62 6.99 -0.77
CA LEU A 166 -0.27 6.65 -0.31
C LEU A 166 0.75 7.73 -0.72
N THR A 167 0.69 8.23 -1.95
CA THR A 167 1.69 9.19 -2.47
C THR A 167 1.62 10.53 -1.75
N LEU A 168 0.42 11.11 -1.56
CA LEU A 168 0.26 12.42 -0.96
C LEU A 168 0.61 12.43 0.53
N PRO A 169 0.15 11.47 1.36
CA PRO A 169 0.60 11.39 2.75
C PRO A 169 2.11 11.20 2.86
N LEU A 170 2.72 10.40 1.98
CA LEU A 170 4.17 10.19 2.00
C LEU A 170 4.94 11.46 1.65
N LEU A 171 4.50 12.19 0.61
CA LEU A 171 5.06 13.48 0.22
C LEU A 171 5.05 14.46 1.40
N TRP A 172 3.89 14.65 2.03
CA TRP A 172 3.75 15.56 3.16
C TRP A 172 4.53 15.08 4.38
N ALA A 173 4.54 13.79 4.68
CA ALA A 173 5.34 13.23 5.76
C ALA A 173 6.84 13.51 5.56
N GLY A 174 7.36 13.37 4.34
CA GLY A 174 8.76 13.68 4.01
C GLY A 174 9.08 15.17 4.19
N LEU A 175 8.23 16.06 3.66
CA LEU A 175 8.41 17.52 3.80
C LEU A 175 8.35 17.96 5.26
N LEU A 176 7.40 17.45 6.04
CA LEU A 176 7.27 17.75 7.46
C LEU A 176 8.43 17.18 8.27
N ALA A 177 8.91 15.97 7.96
CA ALA A 177 10.08 15.38 8.60
C ALA A 177 11.34 16.22 8.34
N SER A 178 11.51 16.73 7.13
CA SER A 178 12.60 17.65 6.79
C SER A 178 12.47 18.99 7.53
N ALA A 179 11.29 19.59 7.53
CA ALA A 179 11.02 20.85 8.23
C ALA A 179 11.23 20.75 9.75
N ALA A 180 10.92 19.60 10.34
CA ALA A 180 11.14 19.31 11.75
C ALA A 180 12.60 18.94 12.09
N GLY A 181 13.49 18.83 11.10
CA GLY A 181 14.87 18.37 11.30
C GLY A 181 14.99 16.91 11.73
N LEU A 182 13.95 16.09 11.48
CA LEU A 182 13.96 14.65 11.79
C LEU A 182 14.82 13.86 10.80
N ILE A 183 15.03 14.39 9.60
CA ILE A 183 15.93 13.83 8.58
C ILE A 183 17.01 14.86 8.25
N GLU A 184 18.18 14.37 7.82
CA GLU A 184 19.35 15.21 7.51
C GLU A 184 19.18 16.03 6.22
N VAL A 185 18.13 15.78 5.44
CA VAL A 185 17.83 16.48 4.20
C VAL A 185 17.13 17.80 4.50
N SER A 186 17.61 18.90 3.94
CA SER A 186 17.02 20.22 4.14
C SER A 186 15.64 20.36 3.45
N LEU A 187 14.83 21.32 3.91
CA LEU A 187 13.50 21.54 3.31
C LEU A 187 13.62 21.95 1.84
N ALA A 188 14.62 22.78 1.51
CA ALA A 188 14.87 23.19 0.14
C ALA A 188 15.20 22.00 -0.76
N GLU A 189 16.09 21.09 -0.33
CA GLU A 189 16.42 19.87 -1.07
C GLU A 189 15.21 18.95 -1.21
N SER A 190 14.40 18.81 -0.15
CA SER A 190 13.19 17.99 -0.17
C SER A 190 12.15 18.52 -1.16
N VAL A 191 11.94 19.84 -1.21
CA VAL A 191 11.03 20.49 -2.17
C VAL A 191 11.56 20.35 -3.60
N VAL A 192 12.86 20.55 -3.82
CA VAL A 192 13.48 20.37 -5.14
C VAL A 192 13.37 18.91 -5.59
N GLY A 193 13.58 17.95 -4.70
CA GLY A 193 13.40 16.52 -4.97
C GLY A 193 11.96 16.18 -5.35
N ALA A 194 10.97 16.69 -4.60
CA ALA A 194 9.56 16.51 -4.91
C ALA A 194 9.18 17.11 -6.28
N ALA A 195 9.62 18.33 -6.56
CA ALA A 195 9.43 18.98 -7.85
C ALA A 195 10.09 18.18 -8.99
N GLY A 196 11.32 17.69 -8.78
CA GLY A 196 12.04 16.86 -9.74
C GLY A 196 11.31 15.54 -10.04
N GLY A 197 10.81 14.87 -9.00
CA GLY A 197 10.02 13.65 -9.13
C GLY A 197 8.75 13.87 -9.97
N TYR A 198 7.95 14.88 -9.61
CA TYR A 198 6.74 15.24 -10.35
C TYR A 198 7.03 15.62 -11.81
N LEU A 199 7.99 16.52 -12.02
CA LEU A 199 8.36 16.98 -13.36
C LEU A 199 8.90 15.84 -14.24
N SER A 200 9.60 14.85 -13.67
CA SER A 200 10.14 13.74 -14.46
C SER A 200 9.03 12.92 -15.14
N LEU A 201 7.98 12.54 -14.41
CA LEU A 201 6.84 11.81 -14.97
C LEU A 201 6.01 12.70 -15.90
N TRP A 202 5.87 13.97 -15.55
CA TRP A 202 5.16 14.95 -16.38
C TRP A 202 5.83 15.17 -17.74
N LEU A 203 7.18 15.19 -17.78
CA LEU A 203 7.94 15.26 -19.02
C LEU A 203 7.75 14.01 -19.89
N VAL A 204 7.68 12.82 -19.29
CA VAL A 204 7.38 11.58 -20.03
C VAL A 204 5.99 11.63 -20.64
N TYR A 205 4.98 12.08 -19.88
CA TYR A 205 3.63 12.29 -20.39
C TYR A 205 3.62 13.23 -21.62
N TRP A 206 4.24 14.40 -21.50
CA TRP A 206 4.26 15.39 -22.58
C TRP A 206 5.04 14.90 -23.79
N ALA A 207 6.18 14.23 -23.60
CA ALA A 207 6.95 13.65 -24.69
C ALA A 207 6.12 12.61 -25.47
N PHE A 208 5.36 11.77 -24.77
CA PHE A 208 4.45 10.81 -25.40
C PHE A 208 3.28 11.50 -26.12
N LYS A 209 2.65 12.49 -25.49
CA LYS A 209 1.51 13.23 -26.07
C LYS A 209 1.90 14.01 -27.32
N LEU A 210 3.06 14.67 -27.30
CA LEU A 210 3.57 15.41 -28.45
C LEU A 210 4.00 14.50 -29.61
N SER A 211 4.53 13.30 -29.32
CA SER A 211 4.95 12.36 -30.36
C SER A 211 3.81 11.54 -30.98
N THR A 212 2.75 11.25 -30.21
CA THR A 212 1.65 10.37 -30.66
C THR A 212 0.32 11.09 -30.89
N GLY A 213 0.16 12.32 -30.40
CA GLY A 213 -1.11 13.05 -30.38
C GLY A 213 -2.15 12.45 -29.44
N LYS A 214 -1.80 11.45 -28.62
CA LYS A 214 -2.70 10.72 -27.73
C LYS A 214 -2.31 10.93 -26.28
N GLU A 215 -3.29 10.82 -25.39
CA GLU A 215 -3.05 10.83 -23.95
C GLU A 215 -2.64 9.42 -23.51
N GLY A 216 -1.38 9.26 -23.11
CA GLY A 216 -0.81 7.96 -22.74
C GLY A 216 -0.87 7.63 -21.25
N MET A 217 -1.02 8.64 -20.39
CA MET A 217 -1.12 8.49 -18.93
C MET A 217 -2.15 9.50 -18.41
N GLY A 218 -2.84 9.14 -17.33
CA GLY A 218 -3.69 10.08 -16.59
C GLY A 218 -2.85 11.17 -15.91
N TYR A 219 -3.44 12.34 -15.69
CA TYR A 219 -2.84 13.49 -15.01
C TYR A 219 -3.84 14.16 -14.09
#